data_AF-A0A351MRF9-F1
#
_entry.id   AF-A0A351MRF9-F1
#
_cell.length_a   1.000
_cell.length_b   1.000
_cell.length_c   1.000
_cell.angle_alpha   90.00
_cell.angle_beta   90.00
_cell.angle_gamma   90.00
#
_symmetry.space_group_name_H-M   'P 1'
#
loop_
_entity.id
_entity.type
_entity.pdbx_description
1 polymer ?
#
loop_
_entity_poly.entity_id
_entity_poly.type
_entity_poly.pdbx_seq_one_letter_code
_entity_poly.pdbx_strand_id
1 'polypeptide(L)' 'GSEYTVDFLPKVKLELALPDELVDRAIATITKAAHTGKIGDGKIF' A
#
# COMPACT_ATOMS: atom_id res chain seq x y z
N GLY A 1 -32.32 7.99 -8.86
CA GLY A 1 -30.87 8.11 -8.67
C GLY A 1 -30.46 6.98 -7.76
N SER A 2 -29.63 6.07 -8.24
CA SER A 2 -29.14 4.94 -7.44
C SER A 2 -28.06 5.43 -6.47
N GLU A 3 -28.31 5.30 -5.17
CA GLU A 3 -27.30 5.51 -4.15
C GLU A 3 -26.26 4.39 -4.25
N TYR A 4 -25.02 4.75 -4.54
CA TYR A 4 -23.89 3.82 -4.44
C TYR A 4 -23.33 3.92 -3.03
N THR A 5 -23.54 2.88 -2.22
CA THR A 5 -22.80 2.71 -0.97
C THR A 5 -21.35 2.45 -1.34
N VAL A 6 -20.48 3.44 -1.13
CA VAL A 6 -19.04 3.28 -1.27
C VAL A 6 -18.51 2.82 0.08
N ASP A 7 -18.20 1.53 0.19
CA ASP A 7 -17.57 0.98 1.37
C ASP A 7 -16.10 1.40 1.43
N PHE A 8 -15.75 2.15 2.48
CA PHE A 8 -14.36 2.46 2.78
C PHE A 8 -13.73 1.26 3.50
N LEU A 9 -12.87 0.53 2.80
CA LEU A 9 -12.07 -0.51 3.41
C LEU A 9 -10.96 0.14 4.26
N PRO A 10 -10.85 -0.16 5.57
CA PRO A 10 -9.80 0.39 6.40
C PRO A 10 -8.42 -0.05 5.89
N LYS A 11 -7.51 0.91 5.72
CA LYS A 11 -6.12 0.71 5.28
C LYS A 11 -5.17 1.50 6.19
N VAL A 12 -3.96 0.99 6.35
CA VAL A 12 -2.88 1.71 7.06
C VAL A 12 -2.05 2.47 6.02
N LYS A 13 -1.86 3.78 6.22
CA LYS A 13 -0.93 4.59 5.44
C LYS A 13 0.42 4.64 6.16
N LEU A 14 1.49 4.31 5.44
CA LEU A 14 2.86 4.36 5.94
C LEU A 14 3.63 5.44 5.17
N GLU A 15 4.27 6.36 5.89
CA GLU A 15 5.12 7.40 5.32
C GLU A 15 6.51 7.28 5.93
N LEU A 16 7.54 7.15 5.08
CA LEU A 16 8.91 6.86 5.49
C LEU A 16 9.87 7.80 4.77
N ALA A 17 10.75 8.45 5.53
CA ALA A 17 11.88 9.19 4.99
C ALA A 17 13.13 8.32 5.07
N LEU A 18 13.78 8.10 3.92
CA LEU A 18 14.90 7.18 3.77
C LEU A 18 16.00 7.85 2.93
N PRO A 19 17.28 7.50 3.14
CA PRO A 19 18.33 7.76 2.16
C PRO A 19 18.01 7.14 0.80
N ASP A 20 18.41 7.81 -0.28
CA ASP A 20 18.12 7.42 -1.67
C ASP A 20 18.57 5.98 -1.99
N GLU A 21 19.76 5.61 -1.51
CA GLU A 21 20.34 4.27 -1.66
C GLU A 21 19.50 3.13 -1.03
N LEU A 22 18.56 3.45 -0.14
CA LEU A 22 17.69 2.47 0.52
C LEU A 22 16.28 2.39 -0.08
N VAL A 23 15.91 3.30 -0.98
CA VAL A 23 14.53 3.41 -1.52
C VAL A 23 14.12 2.11 -2.21
N ASP A 24 14.91 1.62 -3.16
CA ASP A 24 14.59 0.40 -3.92
C ASP A 24 14.48 -0.83 -3.01
N ARG A 25 15.39 -0.94 -2.03
CA ARG A 25 15.37 -2.03 -1.05
C ARG A 25 14.13 -1.98 -0.17
N ALA A 26 13.72 -0.79 0.25
CA ALA A 26 12.52 -0.60 1.07
C ALA A 26 11.27 -0.98 0.28
N ILE A 27 11.14 -0.52 -0.97
CA ILE A 27 10.03 -0.87 -1.87
C ILE A 27 9.92 -2.39 -2.03
N ALA A 28 11.02 -3.06 -2.35
CA ALA A 28 11.03 -4.52 -2.53
C ALA A 28 10.64 -5.27 -1.25
N THR A 29 11.16 -4.83 -0.10
CA THR A 29 10.90 -5.45 1.20
C THR A 29 9.44 -5.28 1.63
N ILE A 30 8.90 -4.05 1.53
CA ILE A 30 7.51 -3.74 1.88
C ILE A 30 6.56 -4.50 0.95
N THR A 31 6.84 -4.51 -0.35
CA THR A 31 6.02 -5.25 -1.33
C THR A 31 5.97 -6.73 -0.97
N LYS A 32 7.12 -7.36 -0.72
CA LYS A 32 7.18 -8.79 -0.36
C LYS A 32 6.43 -9.10 0.95
N ALA A 33 6.51 -8.22 1.93
CA ALA A 33 5.88 -8.42 3.24
C ALA A 33 4.37 -8.17 3.23
N ALA A 34 3.90 -7.17 2.48
CA ALA A 34 2.49 -6.76 2.44
C ALA A 34 1.67 -7.51 1.38
N HIS A 35 2.32 -8.15 0.41
CA HIS A 35 1.64 -8.86 -0.67
C HIS A 35 0.93 -10.12 -0.16
N THR A 36 -0.38 -10.17 -0.34
CA THR A 36 -1.22 -11.34 -0.01
C THR A 36 -1.70 -12.09 -1.26
N GLY A 37 -1.54 -11.49 -2.44
CA GLY A 37 -2.03 -12.05 -3.71
C GLY A 37 -3.54 -11.82 -3.93
N LYS A 38 -4.21 -11.10 -3.04
CA LYS A 38 -5.64 -10.78 -3.13
C LYS A 38 -5.85 -9.32 -3.55
N ILE A 39 -7.04 -9.04 -4.06
CA ILE A 39 -7.44 -7.67 -4.38
C ILE A 39 -7.42 -6.83 -3.08
N GLY A 40 -6.73 -5.69 -3.13
CA GLY A 40 -6.67 -4.75 -2.02
C GLY A 40 -5.33 -4.72 -1.26
N ASP A 41 -4.27 -5.35 -1.75
CA ASP A 41 -2.92 -5.26 -1.14
C ASP A 41 -2.40 -3.82 -1.00
N GLY A 42 -2.89 -2.88 -1.81
CA GLY A 42 -2.59 -1.45 -1.69
C GLY A 42 -1.66 -0.94 -2.79
N LYS A 43 -0.98 0.18 -2.53
CA LYS A 43 -0.07 0.87 -3.45
C LYS A 43 1.06 1.51 -2.66
N ILE A 44 2.24 1.58 -3.27
CA ILE A 44 3.40 2.35 -2.79
C ILE A 44 3.59 3.51 -3.76
N PHE A 45 3.87 4.70 -3.23
CA PHE A 45 4.10 5.94 -3.97
C PHE A 45 5.45 6.54 -3.59
#